data_AF-A0A0F9W209-F1
#
_entry.id   AF-A0A0F9W209-F1
#
_cell.length_a   1.000
_cell.length_b   1.000
_cell.length_c   1.000
_cell.angle_alpha   90.00
_cell.angle_beta   90.00
_cell.angle_gamma   90.00
#
_symmetry.space_group_name_H-M   'P 1'
#
loop_
_entity.id
_entity.type
_entity.pdbx_description
1 polymer ?
#
loop_
_entity_poly.entity_id
_entity_poly.type
_entity_poly.pdbx_seq_one_letter_code
_entity_poly.pdbx_strand_id
1 'polypeptide(L)'
;MDEKTQELVNSVGQKVLDWAEATESFTVEQAPLLAQEIVRYGILNNLLQLAFFLIVPSIMISLSYRFGTSKDVWQTDPTPKGIACIISGVFGCFFSVIGLVVCSKDAVPNLCKALVAPRLYIIEQISRLM
;
A
#
# COMPACT_ATOMS: atom_id res chain seq x y z
N MET A 1 20.54 -28.92 48.91
CA MET A 1 20.19 -28.75 47.49
C MET A 1 21.03 -29.76 46.76
N ASP A 2 20.42 -30.73 46.07
CA ASP A 2 21.16 -31.83 45.45
C ASP A 2 22.02 -31.31 44.30
N GLU A 3 23.21 -31.86 44.16
CA GLU A 3 24.20 -31.53 43.12
C GLU A 3 23.58 -31.60 41.71
N LYS A 4 22.68 -32.57 41.49
CA LYS A 4 21.88 -32.71 40.26
C LYS A 4 20.93 -31.55 40.00
N THR A 5 20.36 -30.96 41.05
CA THR A 5 19.48 -29.79 40.89
C THR A 5 20.28 -28.57 40.48
N GLN A 6 21.52 -28.45 40.97
CA GLN A 6 22.42 -27.34 40.66
C GLN A 6 22.98 -27.42 39.24
N GLU A 7 23.32 -28.61 38.76
CA GLU A 7 23.65 -28.85 37.35
C GLU A 7 22.48 -28.55 36.41
N LEU A 8 21.25 -28.96 36.78
CA LEU A 8 20.08 -28.73 35.94
C LEU A 8 19.80 -27.24 35.76
N VAL A 9 19.83 -26.48 36.87
CA VAL A 9 19.63 -25.02 36.86
C VAL A 9 20.69 -24.32 36.01
N ASN A 10 21.96 -24.73 36.12
CA ASN A 10 23.04 -24.16 35.30
C ASN A 10 22.85 -24.49 33.81
N SER A 11 22.46 -25.73 33.47
CA SER A 11 22.23 -26.14 32.08
C SER A 11 21.05 -25.42 31.41
N VAL A 12 19.99 -25.15 32.17
CA VAL A 12 18.81 -24.41 31.69
C VAL A 12 19.14 -22.93 31.57
N GLY A 13 19.87 -22.37 32.55
CA GLY A 13 20.34 -20.99 32.50
C GLY A 13 21.22 -20.72 31.29
N GLN A 14 22.15 -21.62 30.98
CA GLN A 14 23.01 -21.51 29.81
C GLN A 14 22.21 -21.54 28.50
N LYS A 15 21.24 -22.46 28.37
CA LYS A 15 20.37 -22.53 27.19
C LYS A 15 19.53 -21.28 26.98
N VAL A 16 19.05 -20.67 28.06
CA VAL A 16 18.28 -19.42 27.98
C VAL A 16 19.17 -18.26 27.53
N LEU A 17 20.41 -18.19 28.02
CA LEU A 17 21.40 -17.21 27.54
C LEU A 17 21.71 -17.41 26.05
N ASP A 18 21.97 -18.66 25.63
CA ASP A 18 22.25 -18.98 24.23
C ASP A 18 21.06 -18.60 23.32
N TRP A 19 19.82 -18.83 23.76
CA TRP A 19 18.61 -18.41 23.04
C TRP A 19 18.44 -16.89 23.01
N ALA A 20 18.80 -16.19 24.08
CA ALA A 20 18.74 -14.73 24.13
C ALA A 20 19.76 -14.11 23.14
N GLU A 21 20.99 -14.60 23.12
CA GLU A 21 22.04 -14.17 22.19
C GLU A 21 21.69 -14.51 20.73
N ALA A 22 21.09 -15.68 20.48
CA ALA A 22 20.59 -16.05 19.16
C ALA A 22 19.44 -15.15 18.69
N THR A 23 18.56 -14.73 19.61
CA THR A 23 17.45 -13.83 19.30
C THR A 23 17.93 -12.40 19.05
N GLU A 24 18.92 -11.94 19.81
CA GLU A 24 19.56 -10.64 19.61
C GLU A 24 20.24 -10.57 18.24
N SER A 25 21.08 -11.57 17.91
CA SER A 25 21.76 -11.63 16.61
C SER A 25 20.77 -11.71 15.45
N PHE A 26 19.71 -12.52 15.55
CA PHE A 26 18.64 -12.56 14.56
C PHE A 26 17.92 -11.21 14.40
N THR A 27 17.63 -10.51 15.50
CA THR A 27 16.98 -9.19 15.46
C THR A 27 17.86 -8.15 14.78
N VAL A 28 19.16 -8.17 15.07
CA VAL A 28 20.16 -7.26 14.46
C VAL A 28 20.28 -7.50 12.95
N GLU A 29 20.24 -8.76 12.51
CA GLU A 29 20.34 -9.11 11.09
C GLU A 29 19.04 -8.87 10.31
N GLN A 30 17.88 -9.14 10.91
CA GLN A 30 16.58 -9.06 10.23
C GLN A 30 15.95 -7.67 10.25
N ALA A 31 16.18 -6.86 11.28
CA ALA A 31 15.66 -5.51 11.37
C ALA A 31 15.97 -4.62 10.15
N PRO A 32 17.21 -4.57 9.61
CA PRO A 32 17.50 -3.76 8.43
C PRO A 32 16.84 -4.30 7.15
N LEU A 33 16.69 -5.62 7.02
CA LEU A 33 16.01 -6.24 5.88
C LEU A 33 14.52 -5.88 5.90
N LEU A 34 13.86 -6.08 7.04
CA LEU A 34 12.46 -5.72 7.24
C LEU A 34 12.20 -4.23 6.99
N ALA A 35 13.09 -3.36 7.45
CA ALA A 35 13.01 -1.92 7.19
C ALA A 35 13.04 -1.59 5.69
N GLN A 36 13.90 -2.25 4.92
CA GLN A 36 13.95 -2.08 3.46
C GLN A 36 12.68 -2.59 2.79
N GLU A 37 12.14 -3.71 3.25
CA GLU A 37 10.89 -4.27 2.73
C GLU A 37 9.70 -3.34 2.98
N ILE A 38 9.58 -2.77 4.18
CA ILE A 38 8.52 -1.79 4.52
C ILE A 38 8.57 -0.59 3.57
N VAL A 39 9.76 -0.06 3.31
CA VAL A 39 9.93 1.09 2.41
C VAL A 39 9.59 0.70 0.96
N ARG A 40 10.10 -0.43 0.47
CA ARG A 40 9.83 -0.91 -0.90
C ARG A 40 8.35 -1.20 -1.12
N TYR A 41 7.71 -1.88 -0.18
CA TYR A 41 6.29 -2.15 -0.20
C TYR A 41 5.49 -0.84 -0.17
N GLY A 42 5.88 0.11 0.67
CA GLY A 42 5.29 1.45 0.72
C GLY A 42 5.34 2.16 -0.62
N ILE A 43 6.51 2.21 -1.26
CA ILE A 43 6.68 2.80 -2.59
C ILE A 43 5.78 2.11 -3.61
N LEU A 44 5.81 0.78 -3.67
CA LEU A 44 5.04 0.00 -4.63
C LEU A 44 3.52 0.22 -4.45
N ASN A 45 3.04 0.19 -3.21
CA ASN A 45 1.63 0.38 -2.90
C ASN A 45 1.14 1.77 -3.30
N ASN A 46 1.90 2.83 -2.99
CA ASN A 46 1.54 4.19 -3.40
C ASN A 46 1.59 4.37 -4.93
N LEU A 47 2.55 3.74 -5.61
CA LEU A 47 2.61 3.75 -7.08
C LEU A 47 1.43 3.02 -7.72
N LEU A 48 1.03 1.86 -7.19
CA LEU A 48 -0.14 1.13 -7.66
C LEU A 48 -1.43 1.92 -7.43
N GLN A 49 -1.54 2.59 -6.28
CA GLN A 49 -2.68 3.47 -5.97
C GLN A 49 -2.76 4.64 -6.96
N LEU A 50 -1.65 5.32 -7.24
CA LEU A 50 -1.56 6.38 -8.24
C LEU A 50 -1.94 5.86 -9.64
N ALA A 51 -1.39 4.73 -10.04
CA ALA A 51 -1.69 4.11 -11.33
C ALA A 51 -3.18 3.76 -11.45
N PHE A 52 -3.79 3.19 -10.41
CA PHE A 52 -5.21 2.87 -10.38
C PHE A 52 -6.08 4.12 -10.58
N PHE A 53 -5.80 5.18 -9.82
CA PHE A 53 -6.57 6.43 -9.90
C PHE A 53 -6.31 7.27 -11.16
N LEU A 54 -5.28 6.96 -11.94
CA LEU A 54 -5.04 7.59 -13.25
C LEU A 54 -5.61 6.76 -14.40
N ILE A 55 -5.36 5.44 -14.40
CA ILE A 55 -5.68 4.55 -15.52
C ILE A 55 -7.18 4.28 -15.58
N VAL A 56 -7.81 3.93 -14.46
CA VAL A 56 -9.23 3.56 -14.42
C VAL A 56 -10.14 4.68 -14.93
N PRO A 57 -10.04 5.93 -14.43
CA PRO A 57 -10.85 7.01 -14.96
C PRO A 57 -10.49 7.36 -16.41
N SER A 58 -9.21 7.28 -16.81
CA SER A 58 -8.81 7.51 -18.21
C SER A 58 -9.49 6.53 -19.17
N ILE A 59 -9.58 5.25 -18.79
CA ILE A 59 -10.29 4.24 -19.57
C ILE A 59 -11.79 4.54 -19.59
N MET A 60 -12.40 4.82 -18.44
CA MET A 60 -13.84 5.13 -18.34
C MET A 60 -14.23 6.34 -19.20
N ILE A 61 -13.46 7.42 -19.14
CA ILE A 61 -13.66 8.65 -19.92
C ILE A 61 -13.42 8.37 -21.41
N SER A 62 -12.39 7.60 -21.78
CA SER A 62 -12.11 7.25 -23.17
C SER A 62 -13.22 6.40 -23.79
N LEU A 63 -13.77 5.45 -23.04
CA LEU A 63 -14.93 4.67 -23.45
C LEU A 63 -16.16 5.56 -23.62
N SER A 64 -16.41 6.46 -22.67
CA SER A 64 -17.51 7.44 -22.75
C SER A 64 -17.38 8.30 -24.00
N TYR A 65 -16.19 8.82 -24.29
CA TYR A 65 -15.95 9.63 -25.47
C TYR A 65 -16.17 8.83 -26.76
N ARG A 66 -15.58 7.63 -26.85
CA ARG A 66 -15.69 6.76 -28.03
C ARG A 66 -17.13 6.35 -28.34
N PHE A 67 -17.93 6.04 -27.33
CA PHE A 67 -19.33 5.67 -27.51
C PHE A 67 -20.25 6.89 -27.63
N GLY A 68 -19.92 8.01 -26.98
CA GLY A 68 -20.68 9.25 -27.01
C GLY A 68 -20.54 10.08 -28.29
N THR A 69 -19.50 9.87 -29.11
CA THR A 69 -19.34 10.58 -30.39
C THR A 69 -20.22 10.05 -31.53
N SER A 70 -20.91 8.91 -31.33
CA SER A 70 -21.86 8.42 -32.32
C SER A 70 -23.15 9.24 -32.25
N LYS A 71 -23.53 9.90 -33.36
CA LYS A 71 -24.76 10.70 -33.46
C LYS A 71 -26.02 9.89 -33.08
N ASP A 72 -25.98 8.58 -33.29
CA ASP A 72 -27.07 7.64 -32.96
C ASP A 72 -27.33 7.51 -31.46
N VAL A 73 -26.33 7.79 -30.61
CA VAL A 73 -26.45 7.63 -29.14
C VAL A 73 -27.22 8.77 -28.49
N TRP A 74 -27.29 9.94 -29.14
CA TRP A 74 -27.95 11.13 -28.61
C TRP A 74 -29.30 11.43 -29.24
N GLN A 75 -29.60 10.88 -30.43
CA GLN A 75 -30.74 11.34 -31.22
C GLN A 75 -32.03 10.53 -31.08
N THR A 76 -32.02 9.28 -30.61
CA THR A 76 -33.27 8.49 -30.52
C THR A 76 -33.14 7.31 -29.56
N ASP A 77 -34.10 7.20 -28.64
CA ASP A 77 -34.32 6.15 -27.63
C ASP A 77 -33.35 6.05 -26.44
N PRO A 78 -33.86 5.63 -25.24
CA PRO A 78 -33.05 5.20 -24.11
C PRO A 78 -32.37 3.87 -24.45
N THR A 79 -31.48 3.90 -25.43
CA THR A 79 -30.68 2.74 -25.78
C THR A 79 -29.71 2.45 -24.63
N PRO A 80 -29.46 1.17 -24.30
CA PRO A 80 -28.51 0.79 -23.24
C PRO A 80 -27.13 1.44 -23.39
N LYS A 81 -26.76 1.82 -24.62
CA LYS A 81 -25.50 2.48 -24.97
C LYS A 81 -25.42 3.93 -24.48
N GLY A 82 -26.49 4.72 -24.59
CA GLY A 82 -26.51 6.10 -24.10
C GLY A 82 -26.44 6.19 -22.59
N ILE A 83 -27.19 5.32 -21.91
CA ILE A 83 -27.15 5.19 -20.44
C ILE A 83 -25.74 4.75 -19.98
N ALA A 84 -25.14 3.74 -20.62
CA ALA A 84 -23.79 3.30 -20.29
C ALA A 84 -22.73 4.40 -20.51
N CYS A 85 -22.87 5.23 -21.55
CA CYS A 85 -22.00 6.37 -21.82
C CYS A 85 -22.09 7.43 -20.72
N ILE A 86 -23.30 7.78 -20.27
CA ILE A 86 -23.50 8.77 -19.20
C ILE A 86 -22.94 8.21 -17.88
N ILE A 87 -23.25 6.95 -17.55
CA ILE A 87 -22.77 6.30 -16.33
C ILE A 87 -21.23 6.26 -16.32
N SER A 88 -20.60 5.76 -17.39
CA SER A 88 -19.12 5.70 -17.45
C SER A 88 -18.46 7.08 -17.38
N GLY A 89 -19.09 8.11 -17.95
CA GLY A 89 -18.58 9.48 -17.87
C GLY A 89 -18.67 10.06 -16.45
N VAL A 90 -19.83 9.92 -15.80
CA VAL A 90 -20.06 10.39 -14.43
C VAL A 90 -19.14 9.65 -13.45
N PHE A 91 -19.06 8.32 -13.55
CA PHE A 91 -18.18 7.52 -12.71
C PHE A 91 -16.69 7.83 -12.96
N GLY A 92 -16.29 8.03 -14.21
CA GLY A 92 -14.92 8.43 -14.56
C GLY A 92 -14.53 9.77 -13.94
N CYS A 93 -15.41 10.77 -14.03
CA CYS A 93 -15.20 12.08 -13.39
C CYS A 93 -15.16 11.97 -11.87
N PHE A 94 -16.07 11.21 -11.26
CA PHE A 94 -16.12 11.00 -9.82
C PHE A 94 -14.84 10.32 -9.29
N PHE A 95 -14.40 9.25 -9.95
CA PHE A 95 -13.14 8.57 -9.61
C PHE A 95 -11.92 9.46 -9.80
N SER A 96 -11.92 10.35 -10.80
CA SER A 96 -10.83 11.32 -11.01
C SER A 96 -10.72 12.32 -9.87
N VAL A 97 -11.86 12.86 -9.40
CA VAL A 97 -11.89 13.82 -8.29
C VAL A 97 -11.46 13.15 -6.98
N ILE A 98 -12.00 11.97 -6.68
CA ILE A 98 -11.57 11.19 -5.52
C ILE A 98 -10.08 10.86 -5.61
N GLY A 99 -9.64 10.39 -6.78
CA GLY A 99 -8.25 10.08 -7.04
C GLY A 99 -7.34 11.27 -6.76
N LEU A 100 -7.71 12.46 -7.20
CA LEU A 100 -6.94 13.68 -6.95
C LEU A 100 -6.84 14.00 -5.46
N VAL A 101 -7.94 13.88 -4.71
CA VAL A 101 -7.95 14.13 -3.26
C VAL A 101 -7.13 13.09 -2.50
N VAL A 102 -7.32 11.80 -2.79
CA VAL A 102 -6.60 10.70 -2.12
C VAL A 102 -5.12 10.72 -2.48
N CYS A 103 -4.78 10.95 -3.75
CA CYS A 103 -3.39 10.97 -4.18
C CYS A 103 -2.64 12.19 -3.64
N SER A 104 -3.28 13.37 -3.56
CA SER A 104 -2.64 14.58 -3.03
C SER A 104 -2.42 14.54 -1.52
N LYS A 105 -3.33 13.93 -0.76
CA LYS A 105 -3.25 13.86 0.70
C LYS A 105 -2.40 12.70 1.21
N ASP A 106 -2.53 11.54 0.58
CA ASP A 106 -1.91 10.30 1.08
C ASP A 106 -0.81 9.80 0.16
N ALA A 107 -1.13 9.46 -1.10
CA ALA A 107 -0.22 8.68 -1.92
C ALA A 107 1.08 9.43 -2.28
N VAL A 108 0.97 10.69 -2.72
CA VAL A 108 2.14 11.50 -3.11
C VAL A 108 3.01 11.87 -1.91
N PRO A 109 2.48 12.39 -0.79
CA PRO A 109 3.31 12.69 0.37
C PRO A 109 3.99 11.45 0.96
N ASN A 110 3.29 10.31 1.05
CA ASN A 110 3.87 9.07 1.56
C ASN A 110 4.97 8.52 0.63
N LEU A 111 4.78 8.61 -0.69
CA LEU A 111 5.79 8.25 -1.67
C LEU A 111 7.03 9.15 -1.56
N CYS A 112 6.84 10.47 -1.48
CA CYS A 112 7.94 11.42 -1.30
C CYS A 112 8.69 11.16 0.02
N LYS A 113 7.98 10.91 1.12
CA LYS A 113 8.59 10.55 2.41
C LYS A 113 9.38 9.25 2.32
N ALA A 114 8.85 8.21 1.69
CA ALA A 114 9.54 6.94 1.54
C ALA A 114 10.85 7.06 0.74
N LEU A 115 10.90 7.96 -0.26
CA LEU A 115 12.09 8.19 -1.08
C LEU A 115 13.12 9.13 -0.42
N VAL A 116 12.67 10.25 0.17
CA VAL A 116 13.57 11.29 0.70
C VAL A 116 13.97 11.02 2.15
N ALA A 117 13.07 10.47 2.96
CA ALA A 117 13.26 10.27 4.39
C ALA A 117 12.73 8.89 4.84
N PRO A 118 13.34 7.78 4.38
CA PRO A 118 12.83 6.43 4.64
C PRO A 118 12.76 6.08 6.14
N ARG A 119 13.67 6.62 6.97
CA ARG A 119 13.63 6.44 8.43
C ARG A 119 12.36 7.04 9.06
N LEU A 120 11.99 8.26 8.64
CA LEU A 120 10.77 8.93 9.12
C LEU A 120 9.52 8.17 8.64
N TYR A 121 9.54 7.71 7.39
CA TYR A 121 8.48 6.89 6.84
C TYR A 121 8.24 5.60 7.64
N ILE A 122 9.30 4.87 7.99
CA ILE A 122 9.19 3.64 8.81
C ILE A 122 8.57 3.94 10.18
N ILE A 123 9.02 4.99 10.86
CA ILE A 123 8.47 5.38 12.17
C ILE A 123 6.97 5.69 12.06
N GLU A 124 6.56 6.42 11.02
CA GLU A 124 5.15 6.76 10.80
C GLU A 124 4.30 5.52 10.48
N GLN A 125 4.82 4.56 9.70
CA GLN A 125 4.12 3.30 9.42
C GLN A 125 3.97 2.45 10.69
N ILE A 126 5.02 2.34 11.50
CA ILE A 126 4.97 1.62 12.78
C ILE A 126 3.99 2.30 13.75
N SER A 127 3.97 3.63 13.79
CA SER A 127 3.02 4.39 14.61
C SER A 127 1.56 4.24 14.18
N ARG A 128 1.28 3.88 12.92
CA ARG A 128 -0.09 3.60 12.44
C ARG A 128 -0.55 2.17 12.76
N LEU A 129 0.37 1.28 13.09
CA LEU A 129 0.09 -0.11 13.44
C LEU A 129 -0.16 -0.31 14.95
N MET A 130 0.29 0.63 15.78
CA MET A 130 -0.01 0.71 17.22
C MET A 130 -1.31 1.48 17.47
#